data_AF-A0AAQ0KL65-F1
#
_entry.id   AF-A0AAQ0KL65-F1
#
_cell.length_a   1.000
_cell.length_b   1.000
_cell.length_c   1.000
_cell.angle_alpha   90.00
_cell.angle_beta   90.00
_cell.angle_gamma   90.00
#
_symmetry.space_group_name_H-M   'P 1'
#
loop_
_entity.id
_entity.type
_entity.pdbx_description
1 polymer ?
#
loop_
_entity_poly.entity_id
_entity_poly.type
_entity_poly.pdbx_seq_one_letter_code
_entity_poly.pdbx_strand_id
1 'polypeptide(L)'
;DFVFAFDPEGHVEELTDYWQRQVKVLYDSGTQLITLKVSAFTAQDAQEIAAAVFQESSDKINALSTIAQDDATRLAKAELDKARAELTETRQAMTAFRMRSQIVDPEADLAGQMGVLSGLQAQLAEALVAHDLLLDNAQPTDHRVTQSQQKIDALRRLIEAERAKFGAEGQGPAGESYAQLMAEYEKLAVDREFAEGAYRSARIAHETALAEAQRQARYLAAHIEPKVAQSATEPNRPWLWAMITGMLLAGWSILVLVYYSVRDRR
;
A
#
# COMPACT_ATOMS: atom_id res chain seq x y z
N ASP A 1 54.03 16.90 11.29
CA ASP A 1 53.90 17.08 9.83
C ASP A 1 53.01 18.30 9.59
N PHE A 2 53.58 19.51 9.49
CA PHE A 2 52.81 20.78 9.54
C PHE A 2 51.92 21.00 8.32
N VAL A 3 52.25 20.37 7.18
CA VAL A 3 51.52 20.55 5.91
C VAL A 3 50.25 19.69 5.84
N PHE A 4 50.22 18.56 6.54
CA PHE A 4 49.13 17.58 6.47
C PHE A 4 48.35 17.46 7.78
N ALA A 5 48.70 18.21 8.82
CA ALA A 5 48.00 18.23 10.10
C ALA A 5 46.95 19.34 10.13
N PHE A 6 45.89 19.11 10.90
CA PHE A 6 44.94 20.15 11.26
C PHE A 6 45.55 21.12 12.28
N ASP A 7 45.23 22.40 12.16
CA ASP A 7 45.62 23.44 13.13
C ASP A 7 44.62 23.44 14.31
N PRO A 8 45.04 23.15 15.56
CA PRO A 8 44.15 23.10 16.72
C PRO A 8 43.39 24.40 17.02
N GLU A 9 43.89 25.56 16.57
CA GLU A 9 43.22 26.86 16.73
C GLU A 9 42.26 27.19 15.56
N GLY A 10 42.15 26.29 14.57
CA GLY A 10 41.31 26.45 13.38
C GLY A 10 39.80 26.36 13.66
N HIS A 11 39.00 26.83 12.70
CA HIS A 11 37.54 26.84 12.79
C HIS A 11 36.91 25.47 12.48
N VAL A 12 35.63 25.30 12.83
CA VAL A 12 34.88 24.04 12.62
C VAL A 12 34.78 23.69 11.13
N GLU A 13 34.69 24.69 10.27
CA GLU A 13 34.67 24.56 8.82
C GLU A 13 35.99 23.97 8.31
N GLU A 14 37.14 24.44 8.82
CA GLU A 14 38.47 23.92 8.46
C GLU A 14 38.67 22.48 8.96
N LEU A 15 38.12 22.17 10.14
CA LEU A 15 38.12 20.81 10.67
C LEU A 15 37.27 19.88 9.79
N THR A 16 36.14 20.35 9.28
CA THR A 16 35.26 19.58 8.40
C THR A 16 35.94 19.33 7.04
N ASP A 17 36.61 20.33 6.48
CA ASP A 17 37.41 20.17 5.24
C ASP A 17 38.60 19.23 5.44
N TYR A 18 39.22 19.27 6.62
CA TYR A 18 40.24 18.29 7.00
C TYR A 18 39.65 16.87 7.09
N TRP A 19 38.52 16.72 7.78
CA TRP A 19 37.83 15.45 7.97
C TRP A 19 37.42 14.82 6.63
N GLN A 20 36.82 15.56 5.71
CA GLN A 20 36.42 15.05 4.39
C GLN A 20 37.61 14.60 3.52
N ARG A 21 38.81 15.14 3.76
CA ARG A 21 40.03 14.68 3.09
C ARG A 21 40.55 13.36 3.66
N GLN A 22 40.46 13.18 4.98
CA GLN A 22 40.96 12.00 5.69
C GLN A 22 39.97 10.82 5.68
N VAL A 23 38.67 11.10 5.72
CA VAL A 23 37.59 10.10 5.77
C VAL A 23 36.80 10.15 4.47
N LYS A 24 36.97 9.11 3.65
CA LYS A 24 36.28 8.97 2.36
C LYS A 24 35.28 7.84 2.42
N VAL A 25 34.04 8.13 2.04
CA VAL A 25 32.97 7.14 1.87
C VAL A 25 32.77 6.91 0.39
N LEU A 26 32.88 5.66 -0.03
CA LEU A 26 32.70 5.24 -1.42
C LEU A 26 31.50 4.31 -1.48
N TYR A 27 30.56 4.59 -2.37
CA TYR A 27 29.42 3.72 -2.65
C TYR A 27 29.60 3.06 -4.02
N ASP A 28 29.61 1.73 -4.04
CA ASP A 28 29.61 0.96 -5.28
C ASP A 28 28.18 0.53 -5.61
N SER A 29 27.61 1.12 -6.66
CA SER A 29 26.24 0.81 -7.10
C SER A 29 26.07 -0.61 -7.67
N GLY A 30 27.15 -1.27 -8.09
CA GLY A 30 27.11 -2.63 -8.63
C GLY A 30 27.07 -3.69 -7.53
N THR A 31 27.84 -3.49 -6.46
CA THR A 31 27.88 -4.40 -5.30
C THR A 31 26.98 -3.97 -4.13
N GLN A 32 26.44 -2.75 -4.18
CA GLN A 32 25.68 -2.09 -3.10
C GLN A 32 26.47 -1.97 -1.78
N LEU A 33 27.80 -2.04 -1.85
CA LEU A 33 28.67 -1.93 -0.68
C LEU A 33 29.11 -0.49 -0.45
N ILE A 34 29.09 -0.09 0.82
CA ILE A 34 29.68 1.16 1.29
C ILE A 34 31.07 0.84 1.83
N THR A 35 32.09 1.46 1.24
CA THR A 35 33.48 1.35 1.71
C THR A 35 33.89 2.62 2.43
N LEU A 36 34.26 2.49 3.71
CA LEU A 36 34.85 3.56 4.50
C LEU A 36 36.39 3.47 4.40
N LYS A 37 37.03 4.55 3.95
CA LYS A 37 38.48 4.70 3.96
C LYS A 37 38.86 5.82 4.91
N VAL A 38 39.68 5.50 5.90
CA VAL A 38 40.18 6.46 6.89
C VAL A 38 41.70 6.53 6.78
N SER A 39 42.20 7.74 6.63
CA SER A 39 43.62 8.07 6.65
C SER A 39 43.94 8.80 7.95
N ALA A 40 45.04 8.41 8.60
CA ALA A 40 45.56 9.09 9.80
C ALA A 40 47.08 8.97 9.85
N PHE A 41 47.72 9.70 10.78
CA PHE A 41 49.17 9.70 10.93
C PHE A 41 49.73 8.37 11.44
N THR A 42 48.97 7.65 12.25
CA THR A 42 49.31 6.30 12.71
C THR A 42 48.25 5.30 12.28
N ALA A 43 48.66 4.05 12.10
CA ALA A 43 47.74 2.97 11.77
C ALA A 43 46.72 2.71 12.90
N GLN A 44 47.10 3.00 14.15
CA GLN A 44 46.24 2.91 15.33
C GLN A 44 45.13 3.96 15.26
N ASP A 45 45.48 5.24 15.05
CA ASP A 45 44.52 6.33 14.96
C ASP A 45 43.53 6.11 13.79
N ALA A 46 44.02 5.63 12.65
CA ALA A 46 43.18 5.32 11.49
C ALA A 46 42.15 4.22 11.82
N GLN A 47 42.54 3.21 12.59
CA GLN A 47 41.65 2.15 13.03
C GLN A 47 40.62 2.66 14.05
N GLU A 48 41.06 3.43 15.04
CA GLU A 48 40.18 3.99 16.09
C GLU A 48 39.12 4.90 15.49
N ILE A 49 39.51 5.79 14.57
CA ILE A 49 38.58 6.65 13.84
C ILE A 49 37.62 5.81 12.99
N ALA A 50 38.11 4.80 12.27
CA ALA A 50 37.25 3.93 11.46
C ALA A 50 36.25 3.14 12.31
N ALA A 51 36.66 2.65 13.49
CA ALA A 51 35.80 1.96 14.43
C ALA A 51 34.75 2.89 15.04
N ALA A 52 35.13 4.11 15.43
CA ALA A 52 34.20 5.11 15.94
C ALA A 52 33.13 5.48 14.90
N VAL A 53 33.55 5.74 13.65
CA VAL A 53 32.62 6.07 12.54
C VAL A 53 31.69 4.89 12.25
N PHE A 54 32.21 3.65 12.24
CA PHE A 54 31.39 2.46 12.03
C PHE A 54 30.34 2.29 13.13
N GLN A 55 30.74 2.44 14.40
CA GLN A 55 29.83 2.32 15.54
C GLN A 55 28.72 3.37 15.51
N GLU A 56 29.08 4.65 15.36
CA GLU A 56 28.10 5.75 15.28
C GLU A 56 27.15 5.59 14.08
N SER A 57 27.67 5.15 12.94
CA SER A 57 26.85 4.88 11.76
C SER A 57 25.89 3.72 11.97
N SER A 58 26.37 2.64 12.62
CA SER A 58 25.55 1.48 12.99
C SER A 58 24.43 1.88 13.92
N ASP A 59 24.75 2.58 15.01
CA ASP A 59 23.77 3.03 15.99
C ASP A 59 22.74 3.97 15.35
N LYS A 60 23.18 4.87 14.47
CA LYS A 60 22.28 5.77 13.73
C LYS A 60 21.36 5.02 12.76
N ILE A 61 21.90 4.08 11.98
CA ILE A 61 21.11 3.27 11.04
C ILE A 61 20.10 2.42 11.80
N ASN A 62 20.53 1.77 12.89
CA ASN A 62 19.65 0.99 13.75
C ASN A 62 18.52 1.85 14.33
N ALA A 63 18.84 3.03 14.85
CA ALA A 63 17.85 3.97 15.37
C ALA A 63 16.84 4.41 14.29
N LEU A 64 17.32 4.75 13.09
CA LEU A 64 16.45 5.12 11.96
C LEU A 64 15.56 3.96 11.51
N SER A 65 16.11 2.74 11.46
CA SER A 65 15.35 1.53 11.13
C SER A 65 14.27 1.25 12.16
N THR A 66 14.57 1.36 13.46
CA THR A 66 13.56 1.23 14.53
C THR A 66 12.45 2.25 14.39
N ILE A 67 12.80 3.53 14.17
CA ILE A 67 11.79 4.60 13.96
C ILE A 67 10.91 4.27 12.75
N ALA A 68 11.51 3.87 11.62
CA ALA A 68 10.77 3.55 10.40
C ALA A 68 9.82 2.35 10.60
N GLN A 69 10.24 1.33 11.35
CA GLN A 69 9.43 0.15 11.65
C GLN A 69 8.28 0.47 12.60
N ASP A 70 8.55 1.26 13.65
CA ASP A 70 7.53 1.72 14.58
C ASP A 70 6.47 2.55 13.87
N ASP A 71 6.91 3.46 12.99
CA ASP A 71 6.00 4.28 12.17
C ASP A 71 5.19 3.44 11.18
N ALA A 72 5.81 2.48 10.50
CA ALA A 72 5.11 1.57 9.58
C ALA A 72 4.05 0.73 10.32
N THR A 73 4.41 0.19 11.49
CA THR A 73 3.50 -0.62 12.31
C THR A 73 2.35 0.22 12.85
N ARG A 74 2.65 1.43 13.33
CA ARG A 74 1.66 2.40 13.82
C ARG A 74 0.68 2.82 12.73
N LEU A 75 1.18 3.14 11.53
CA LEU A 75 0.34 3.50 10.39
C LEU A 75 -0.56 2.34 9.96
N ALA A 76 0.02 1.13 9.82
CA ALA A 76 -0.76 -0.04 9.44
C ALA A 76 -1.84 -0.39 10.48
N LYS A 77 -1.55 -0.19 11.78
CA LYS A 77 -2.55 -0.33 12.84
C LYS A 77 -3.67 0.70 12.72
N ALA A 78 -3.33 1.97 12.48
CA ALA A 78 -4.32 3.03 12.35
C ALA A 78 -5.28 2.78 11.16
N GLU A 79 -4.75 2.31 10.02
CA GLU A 79 -5.57 1.92 8.87
C GLU A 79 -6.45 0.69 9.17
N LEU A 80 -5.94 -0.30 9.90
CA LEU A 80 -6.74 -1.45 10.35
C LEU A 80 -7.89 -1.03 11.27
N ASP A 81 -7.63 -0.15 12.23
CA ASP A 81 -8.64 0.33 13.17
C ASP A 81 -9.70 1.19 12.46
N LYS A 82 -9.29 2.01 11.48
CA LYS A 82 -10.21 2.74 10.60
C LYS A 82 -11.10 1.80 9.78
N ALA A 83 -10.51 0.83 9.09
CA ALA A 83 -11.27 -0.13 8.29
C ALA A 83 -12.20 -0.99 9.15
N ARG A 84 -11.81 -1.30 10.40
CA ARG A 84 -12.67 -1.97 11.37
C ARG A 84 -13.87 -1.11 11.77
N ALA A 85 -13.66 0.18 12.03
CA ALA A 85 -14.73 1.09 12.39
C ALA A 85 -15.75 1.21 11.25
N GLU A 86 -15.27 1.40 10.02
CA GLU A 86 -16.11 1.47 8.81
C GLU A 86 -16.90 0.17 8.60
N LEU A 87 -16.25 -1.00 8.70
CA LEU A 87 -16.94 -2.29 8.62
C LEU A 87 -18.02 -2.46 9.71
N THR A 88 -17.77 -1.95 10.90
CA THR A 88 -18.73 -2.00 12.01
C THR A 88 -19.95 -1.13 11.71
N GLU A 89 -19.72 0.09 11.24
CA GLU A 89 -20.78 1.02 10.82
C GLU A 89 -21.64 0.43 9.70
N THR A 90 -21.02 -0.09 8.64
CA THR A 90 -21.76 -0.69 7.52
C THR A 90 -22.57 -1.92 7.94
N ARG A 91 -22.03 -2.75 8.86
CA ARG A 91 -22.78 -3.88 9.42
C ARG A 91 -23.97 -3.41 10.26
N GLN A 92 -23.80 -2.35 11.06
CA GLN A 92 -24.88 -1.76 11.83
C GLN A 92 -25.97 -1.18 10.92
N ALA A 93 -25.59 -0.49 9.84
CA ALA A 93 -26.53 0.02 8.84
C ALA A 93 -27.34 -1.11 8.18
N MET A 94 -26.69 -2.21 7.79
CA MET A 94 -27.38 -3.41 7.27
C MET A 94 -28.33 -4.02 8.31
N THR A 95 -27.92 -4.11 9.58
CA THR A 95 -28.81 -4.58 10.65
C THR A 95 -30.00 -3.65 10.85
N ALA A 96 -29.80 -2.34 10.85
CA ALA A 96 -30.87 -1.35 10.98
C ALA A 96 -31.86 -1.43 9.80
N PHE A 97 -31.36 -1.60 8.58
CA PHE A 97 -32.18 -1.88 7.40
C PHE A 97 -33.05 -3.12 7.61
N ARG A 98 -32.46 -4.26 7.99
CA ARG A 98 -33.19 -5.52 8.23
C ARG A 98 -34.24 -5.41 9.34
N MET A 99 -33.96 -4.65 10.40
CA MET A 99 -34.93 -4.42 11.48
C MET A 99 -36.10 -3.56 11.01
N ARG A 100 -35.84 -2.53 10.19
CA ARG A 100 -36.89 -1.64 9.65
C ARG A 100 -37.75 -2.33 8.60
N SER A 101 -37.12 -3.03 7.65
CA SER A 101 -37.81 -3.72 6.57
C SER A 101 -38.47 -5.01 7.03
N GLN A 102 -38.07 -5.55 8.19
CA GLN A 102 -38.46 -6.88 8.69
C GLN A 102 -38.09 -8.04 7.75
N ILE A 103 -37.19 -7.77 6.79
CA ILE A 103 -36.74 -8.73 5.79
C ILE A 103 -35.29 -9.10 6.11
N VAL A 104 -35.05 -10.38 6.40
CA VAL A 104 -33.71 -10.88 6.75
C VAL A 104 -32.81 -11.00 5.51
N ASP A 105 -33.40 -11.50 4.43
CA ASP A 105 -32.76 -11.70 3.13
C ASP A 105 -33.72 -11.19 2.04
N PRO A 106 -33.49 -9.97 1.52
CA PRO A 106 -34.38 -9.37 0.54
C PRO A 106 -34.40 -10.08 -0.81
N GLU A 107 -33.31 -10.73 -1.20
CA GLU A 107 -33.26 -11.54 -2.42
C GLU A 107 -34.09 -12.81 -2.26
N ALA A 108 -33.99 -13.48 -1.10
CA ALA A 108 -34.79 -14.67 -0.82
C ALA A 108 -36.29 -14.34 -0.69
N ASP A 109 -36.64 -13.21 -0.07
CA ASP A 109 -38.03 -12.74 0.02
C ASP A 109 -38.61 -12.45 -1.36
N LEU A 110 -37.87 -11.71 -2.20
CA LEU A 110 -38.26 -11.42 -3.59
C LEU A 110 -38.43 -12.70 -4.42
N ALA A 111 -37.49 -13.64 -4.32
CA ALA A 111 -37.56 -14.93 -5.00
C ALA A 111 -38.80 -15.73 -4.56
N GLY A 112 -39.12 -15.72 -3.26
CA GLY A 112 -40.31 -16.35 -2.71
C GLY A 112 -41.60 -15.77 -3.29
N GLN A 113 -41.73 -14.45 -3.32
CA GLN A 113 -42.93 -13.80 -3.86
C GLN A 113 -43.05 -13.94 -5.39
N MET A 114 -41.93 -13.91 -6.12
CA MET A 114 -41.92 -14.23 -7.55
C MET A 114 -42.36 -15.68 -7.81
N GLY A 115 -42.02 -16.61 -6.92
CA GLY A 115 -42.52 -17.98 -6.94
C GLY A 115 -44.04 -18.07 -6.77
N VAL A 116 -44.61 -17.30 -5.84
CA VAL A 116 -46.08 -17.20 -5.65
C VAL A 116 -46.74 -16.66 -6.91
N LEU A 117 -46.22 -15.56 -7.49
CA LEU A 117 -46.75 -14.97 -8.71
C LEU A 117 -46.71 -15.95 -9.89
N SER A 118 -45.61 -16.68 -10.04
CA SER A 118 -45.49 -17.73 -11.06
C SER A 118 -46.50 -18.85 -10.85
N GLY A 119 -46.70 -19.29 -9.59
CA GLY A 119 -47.71 -20.29 -9.24
C GLY A 119 -49.15 -19.83 -9.54
N LEU A 120 -49.47 -18.56 -9.28
CA LEU A 120 -50.77 -17.97 -9.62
C LEU A 120 -50.98 -17.88 -11.14
N GLN A 121 -49.93 -17.52 -11.89
CA GLN A 121 -49.97 -17.50 -13.35
C GLN A 121 -50.20 -18.89 -13.96
N ALA A 122 -49.55 -19.92 -13.40
CA ALA A 122 -49.79 -21.30 -13.80
C ALA A 122 -51.25 -21.74 -13.53
N GLN A 123 -51.79 -21.44 -12.35
CA GLN A 123 -53.19 -21.72 -12.02
C GLN A 123 -54.17 -20.97 -12.92
N LEU A 124 -53.85 -19.73 -13.32
CA LEU A 124 -54.64 -18.95 -14.27
C LEU A 124 -54.65 -19.62 -15.65
N ALA A 125 -53.49 -20.07 -16.14
CA ALA A 125 -53.38 -20.77 -17.41
C ALA A 125 -54.22 -22.07 -17.41
N GLU A 126 -54.12 -22.88 -16.36
CA GLU A 126 -54.95 -24.08 -16.19
C GLU A 126 -56.45 -23.76 -16.16
N ALA A 127 -56.85 -22.71 -15.44
CA ALA A 127 -58.24 -22.29 -15.34
C ALA A 127 -58.80 -21.79 -16.68
N LEU A 128 -58.00 -21.07 -17.48
CA LEU A 128 -58.37 -20.63 -18.82
C LEU A 128 -58.58 -21.81 -19.77
N VAL A 129 -57.66 -22.77 -19.78
CA VAL A 129 -57.80 -23.99 -20.60
C VAL A 129 -59.04 -24.79 -20.20
N ALA A 130 -59.28 -24.96 -18.89
CA ALA A 130 -60.47 -25.65 -18.40
C ALA A 130 -61.78 -24.92 -18.74
N HIS A 131 -61.76 -23.58 -18.78
CA HIS A 131 -62.89 -22.75 -19.18
C HIS A 131 -63.22 -22.91 -20.67
N ASP A 132 -62.21 -22.89 -21.55
CA ASP A 132 -62.40 -23.07 -22.99
C ASP A 132 -63.00 -24.45 -23.30
N LEU A 133 -62.48 -25.52 -22.68
CA LEU A 133 -63.03 -26.88 -22.82
C LEU A 133 -64.48 -27.00 -22.32
N LEU A 134 -64.87 -26.19 -21.34
CA LEU A 134 -66.25 -26.11 -20.84
C LEU A 134 -67.18 -25.44 -21.85
N LEU A 135 -66.72 -24.35 -22.49
CA LEU A 135 -67.50 -23.64 -23.52
C LEU A 135 -67.76 -24.50 -24.76
N ASP A 136 -66.85 -25.41 -25.12
CA ASP A 136 -67.04 -26.35 -26.23
C ASP A 136 -68.21 -27.33 -25.99
N ASN A 137 -68.57 -27.59 -24.72
CA ASN A 137 -69.50 -28.66 -24.34
C ASN A 137 -70.73 -28.19 -23.56
N ALA A 138 -70.78 -26.93 -23.12
CA ALA A 138 -71.86 -26.39 -22.30
C ALA A 138 -72.43 -25.09 -22.90
N GLN A 139 -73.70 -24.81 -22.61
CA GLN A 139 -74.27 -23.52 -23.00
C GLN A 139 -73.66 -22.38 -22.16
N PRO A 140 -73.52 -21.16 -22.72
CA PRO A 140 -72.93 -20.01 -22.01
C PRO A 140 -73.65 -19.62 -20.70
N THR A 141 -74.91 -20.03 -20.54
CA THR A 141 -75.73 -19.78 -19.35
C THR A 141 -75.62 -20.86 -18.27
N ASP A 142 -74.81 -21.90 -18.49
CA ASP A 142 -74.58 -22.96 -17.50
C ASP A 142 -73.83 -22.40 -16.28
N HIS A 143 -74.28 -22.79 -15.10
CA HIS A 143 -73.67 -22.44 -13.83
C HIS A 143 -72.17 -22.80 -13.78
N ARG A 144 -71.75 -23.88 -14.44
CA ARG A 144 -70.35 -24.32 -14.51
C ARG A 144 -69.45 -23.32 -15.25
N VAL A 145 -69.95 -22.73 -16.33
CA VAL A 145 -69.25 -21.70 -17.11
C VAL A 145 -69.08 -20.44 -16.25
N THR A 146 -70.15 -20.03 -15.57
CA THR A 146 -70.14 -18.86 -14.69
C THR A 146 -69.16 -19.03 -13.52
N GLN A 147 -69.13 -20.20 -12.88
CA GLN A 147 -68.21 -20.50 -11.78
C GLN A 147 -66.74 -20.49 -12.25
N SER A 148 -66.46 -21.04 -13.43
CA SER A 148 -65.12 -21.03 -14.02
C SER A 148 -64.65 -19.60 -14.34
N GLN A 149 -65.53 -18.76 -14.90
CA GLN A 149 -65.23 -17.34 -15.14
C GLN A 149 -64.93 -16.60 -13.84
N GLN A 150 -65.71 -16.81 -12.78
CA GLN A 150 -65.46 -16.20 -11.47
C GLN A 150 -64.09 -16.58 -10.88
N LYS A 151 -63.64 -17.83 -11.09
CA LYS A 151 -62.32 -18.29 -10.68
C LYS A 151 -61.21 -17.57 -11.46
N ILE A 152 -61.36 -17.44 -12.78
CA ILE A 152 -60.42 -16.69 -13.63
C ILE A 152 -60.32 -15.23 -13.17
N ASP A 153 -61.45 -14.58 -12.92
CA ASP A 153 -61.47 -13.18 -12.46
C ASP A 153 -60.84 -13.03 -11.07
N ALA A 154 -61.05 -13.99 -10.17
CA ALA A 154 -60.39 -14.02 -8.87
C ALA A 154 -58.87 -14.17 -8.99
N LEU A 155 -58.39 -15.08 -9.85
CA LEU A 155 -56.96 -15.27 -10.11
C LEU A 155 -56.32 -14.02 -10.74
N ARG A 156 -56.99 -13.39 -11.70
CA ARG A 156 -56.54 -12.12 -12.30
C ARG A 156 -56.42 -11.01 -11.27
N ARG A 157 -57.43 -10.83 -10.41
CA ARG A 157 -57.37 -9.84 -9.32
C ARG A 157 -56.22 -10.11 -8.36
N LEU A 158 -55.99 -11.38 -8.02
CA LEU A 158 -54.90 -11.76 -7.11
C LEU A 158 -53.52 -11.53 -7.74
N ILE A 159 -53.35 -11.85 -9.02
CA ILE A 159 -52.11 -11.58 -9.77
C ILE A 159 -51.81 -10.08 -9.83
N GLU A 160 -52.81 -9.25 -10.13
CA GLU A 160 -52.62 -7.80 -10.17
C GLU A 160 -52.35 -7.22 -8.77
N ALA A 161 -53.00 -7.73 -7.73
CA ALA A 161 -52.69 -7.36 -6.34
C ALA A 161 -51.25 -7.73 -5.96
N GLU A 162 -50.76 -8.90 -6.37
CA GLU A 162 -49.38 -9.33 -6.11
C GLU A 162 -48.37 -8.49 -6.90
N ARG A 163 -48.65 -8.20 -8.18
CA ARG A 163 -47.81 -7.30 -9.01
C ARG A 163 -47.75 -5.89 -8.46
N ALA A 164 -48.87 -5.37 -7.95
CA ALA A 164 -48.94 -4.04 -7.39
C ALA A 164 -48.01 -3.85 -6.18
N LYS A 165 -47.71 -4.92 -5.42
CA LYS A 165 -46.74 -4.87 -4.31
C LYS A 165 -45.32 -4.49 -4.76
N PHE A 166 -44.94 -4.84 -6.00
CA PHE A 166 -43.62 -4.52 -6.56
C PHE A 166 -43.54 -3.16 -7.26
N GLY A 167 -44.67 -2.48 -7.43
CA GLY A 167 -44.73 -1.16 -8.08
C GLY A 167 -44.20 -0.03 -7.18
N ALA A 168 -44.01 1.15 -7.78
CA ALA A 168 -43.60 2.36 -7.07
C ALA A 168 -44.59 2.78 -5.96
N GLU A 169 -45.87 2.39 -6.09
CA GLU A 169 -46.95 2.64 -5.12
C GLU A 169 -47.26 1.41 -4.24
N GLY A 170 -46.52 0.31 -4.43
CA GLY A 170 -46.72 -0.93 -3.70
C GLY A 170 -46.30 -0.79 -2.24
N GLN A 171 -47.20 -1.14 -1.32
CA GLN A 171 -46.88 -1.22 0.11
C GLN A 171 -46.18 -2.55 0.38
N GLY A 172 -44.87 -2.52 0.60
CA GLY A 172 -44.15 -3.64 1.18
C GLY A 172 -44.59 -3.92 2.63
N PRO A 173 -43.97 -4.90 3.30
CA PRO A 173 -44.31 -5.28 4.68
C PRO A 173 -44.33 -4.12 5.68
N ALA A 174 -43.52 -3.08 5.43
CA ALA A 174 -43.40 -1.88 6.24
C ALA A 174 -43.98 -0.60 5.59
N GLY A 175 -44.73 -0.71 4.48
CA GLY A 175 -45.32 0.43 3.77
C GLY A 175 -44.39 1.18 2.81
N GLU A 176 -43.13 0.76 2.68
CA GLU A 176 -42.16 1.26 1.70
C GLU A 176 -42.25 0.49 0.37
N SER A 177 -41.87 1.14 -0.74
CA SER A 177 -41.84 0.49 -2.06
C SER A 177 -40.73 -0.56 -2.14
N TYR A 178 -41.06 -1.77 -2.61
CA TYR A 178 -40.09 -2.86 -2.81
C TYR A 178 -38.89 -2.43 -3.66
N ALA A 179 -39.10 -1.61 -4.69
CA ALA A 179 -38.04 -1.11 -5.54
C ALA A 179 -37.04 -0.22 -4.78
N GLN A 180 -37.52 0.60 -3.84
CA GLN A 180 -36.67 1.44 -2.99
C GLN A 180 -35.89 0.60 -1.98
N LEU A 181 -36.55 -0.39 -1.36
CA LEU A 181 -35.89 -1.34 -0.45
C LEU A 181 -34.77 -2.11 -1.14
N MET A 182 -34.98 -2.55 -2.39
CA MET A 182 -33.93 -3.24 -3.17
C MET A 182 -32.77 -2.31 -3.48
N ALA A 183 -33.04 -1.08 -3.93
CA ALA A 183 -31.97 -0.13 -4.23
C ALA A 183 -31.13 0.22 -2.99
N GLU A 184 -31.76 0.38 -1.82
CA GLU A 184 -31.05 0.60 -0.56
C GLU A 184 -30.26 -0.64 -0.12
N TYR A 185 -30.84 -1.83 -0.25
CA TYR A 185 -30.17 -3.09 0.06
C TYR A 185 -28.93 -3.30 -0.81
N GLU A 186 -29.04 -3.12 -2.13
CA GLU A 186 -27.92 -3.26 -3.08
C GLU A 186 -26.77 -2.33 -2.69
N LYS A 187 -27.09 -1.07 -2.37
CA LYS A 187 -26.10 -0.11 -1.88
C LYS A 187 -25.41 -0.60 -0.60
N LEU A 188 -26.18 -0.97 0.42
CA LEU A 188 -25.63 -1.45 1.70
C LEU A 188 -24.84 -2.76 1.55
N ALA A 189 -25.23 -3.62 0.62
CA ALA A 189 -24.52 -4.87 0.32
C ALA A 189 -23.16 -4.58 -0.32
N VAL A 190 -23.09 -3.68 -1.30
CA VAL A 190 -21.84 -3.24 -1.92
C VAL A 190 -20.94 -2.53 -0.91
N ASP A 191 -21.48 -1.60 -0.12
CA ASP A 191 -20.73 -0.91 0.93
C ASP A 191 -20.12 -1.92 1.92
N ARG A 192 -20.88 -2.97 2.27
CA ARG A 192 -20.40 -4.03 3.17
C ARG A 192 -19.27 -4.83 2.53
N GLU A 193 -19.42 -5.23 1.27
CA GLU A 193 -18.40 -5.98 0.54
C GLU A 193 -17.09 -5.18 0.45
N PHE A 194 -17.19 -3.89 0.12
CA PHE A 194 -16.04 -2.99 0.06
C PHE A 194 -15.34 -2.88 1.42
N ALA A 195 -16.11 -2.65 2.50
CA ALA A 195 -15.57 -2.57 3.85
C ALA A 195 -14.93 -3.89 4.32
N GLU A 196 -15.52 -5.05 3.98
CA GLU A 196 -14.93 -6.36 4.28
C GLU A 196 -13.61 -6.59 3.52
N GLY A 197 -13.54 -6.16 2.26
CA GLY A 197 -12.32 -6.18 1.45
C GLY A 197 -11.23 -5.27 2.00
N ALA A 198 -11.58 -4.02 2.34
CA ALA A 198 -10.67 -3.05 2.94
C ALA A 198 -10.12 -3.55 4.28
N TYR A 199 -10.98 -4.07 5.16
CA TYR A 199 -10.56 -4.66 6.44
C TYR A 199 -9.59 -5.83 6.24
N ARG A 200 -9.86 -6.74 5.29
CA ARG A 200 -8.96 -7.86 5.00
C ARG A 200 -7.59 -7.39 4.52
N SER A 201 -7.57 -6.43 3.60
CA SER A 201 -6.33 -5.83 3.09
C SER A 201 -5.52 -5.15 4.20
N ALA A 202 -6.18 -4.30 5.01
CA ALA A 202 -5.55 -3.61 6.13
C ALA A 202 -5.01 -4.59 7.18
N ARG A 203 -5.71 -5.71 7.43
CA ARG A 203 -5.26 -6.74 8.36
C ARG A 203 -3.98 -7.42 7.86
N ILE A 204 -3.93 -7.78 6.58
CA ILE A 204 -2.73 -8.38 5.97
C ILE A 204 -1.55 -7.39 6.00
N ALA A 205 -1.80 -6.10 5.72
CA ALA A 205 -0.78 -5.06 5.79
C ALA A 205 -0.22 -4.91 7.21
N HIS A 206 -1.09 -4.92 8.23
CA HIS A 206 -0.66 -4.86 9.63
C HIS A 206 0.12 -6.10 10.07
N GLU A 207 -0.34 -7.30 9.71
CA GLU A 207 0.37 -8.56 9.98
C GLU A 207 1.75 -8.58 9.29
N THR A 208 1.84 -8.06 8.06
CA THR A 208 3.12 -7.94 7.33
C THR A 208 4.07 -6.95 8.00
N ALA A 209 3.58 -5.76 8.39
CA ALA A 209 4.40 -4.76 9.08
C ALA A 209 4.94 -5.30 10.41
N LEU A 210 4.10 -6.01 11.16
CA LEU A 210 4.49 -6.63 12.43
C LEU A 210 5.51 -7.77 12.23
N ALA A 211 5.34 -8.58 11.18
CA ALA A 211 6.30 -9.62 10.82
C ALA A 211 7.66 -9.04 10.42
N GLU A 212 7.68 -7.93 9.67
CA GLU A 212 8.94 -7.26 9.26
C GLU A 212 9.67 -6.64 10.44
N ALA A 213 8.93 -5.96 11.34
CA ALA A 213 9.48 -5.43 12.60
C ALA A 213 10.09 -6.54 13.47
N GLN A 214 9.50 -7.75 13.49
CA GLN A 214 10.05 -8.90 14.21
C GLN A 214 11.26 -9.54 13.50
N ARG A 215 11.31 -9.51 12.16
CA ARG A 215 12.36 -10.16 11.36
C ARG A 215 13.71 -9.46 11.46
N GLN A 216 13.72 -8.13 11.57
CA GLN A 216 14.91 -7.31 11.35
C GLN A 216 15.62 -6.80 12.62
N ALA A 217 15.38 -7.38 13.79
CA ALA A 217 16.19 -7.13 14.99
C ALA A 217 17.68 -7.59 14.87
N ARG A 218 18.23 -7.71 13.65
CA ARG A 218 19.57 -8.27 13.34
C ARG A 218 20.28 -7.62 12.14
N TYR A 219 20.27 -6.30 11.91
CA TYR A 219 20.98 -5.77 10.72
C TYR A 219 21.77 -4.47 10.92
N LEU A 220 22.98 -4.63 11.46
CA LEU A 220 24.20 -4.19 10.76
C LEU A 220 25.34 -5.16 11.11
N ALA A 221 25.37 -6.34 10.48
CA ALA A 221 26.54 -7.21 10.60
C ALA A 221 27.66 -6.62 9.74
N ALA A 222 28.77 -6.20 10.35
CA ALA A 222 29.94 -5.73 9.63
C ALA A 222 30.38 -6.81 8.61
N HIS A 223 30.36 -6.50 7.32
CA HIS A 223 30.90 -7.42 6.31
C HIS A 223 32.43 -7.60 6.53
N ILE A 224 33.10 -6.53 6.97
CA ILE A 224 34.52 -6.51 7.36
C ILE A 224 34.65 -5.52 8.53
N GLU A 225 35.13 -5.99 9.68
CA GLU A 225 35.46 -5.12 10.83
C GLU A 225 36.71 -4.26 10.53
N PRO A 226 36.84 -3.07 11.15
CA PRO A 226 38.01 -2.21 10.98
C PRO A 226 39.32 -2.91 11.40
N LYS A 227 40.22 -3.15 10.43
CA LYS A 227 41.54 -3.77 10.68
C LYS A 227 42.65 -2.74 10.59
N VAL A 228 43.71 -2.94 11.38
CA VAL A 228 44.93 -2.13 11.34
C VAL A 228 45.58 -2.22 9.96
N ALA A 229 45.96 -1.06 9.40
CA ALA A 229 46.70 -1.00 8.15
C ALA A 229 48.12 -1.58 8.34
N GLN A 230 48.46 -2.60 7.53
CA GLN A 230 49.78 -3.25 7.60
C GLN A 230 50.87 -2.49 6.83
N SER A 231 50.49 -1.53 5.97
CA SER A 231 51.42 -0.68 5.23
C SER A 231 50.84 0.73 5.03
N ALA A 232 51.71 1.75 5.12
CA ALA A 232 51.34 3.13 4.85
C ALA A 232 51.16 3.32 3.34
N THR A 233 49.91 3.49 2.89
CA THR A 233 49.59 3.68 1.45
C THR A 233 49.60 5.14 1.05
N GLU A 234 49.46 6.07 2.00
CA GLU A 234 49.37 7.52 1.77
C GLU A 234 50.28 8.31 2.73
N PRO A 235 50.87 9.44 2.30
CA PRO A 235 50.96 9.89 0.91
C PRO A 235 51.95 9.06 0.11
N ASN A 236 51.69 8.82 -1.19
CA ASN A 236 52.65 8.18 -2.09
C ASN A 236 53.85 9.11 -2.37
N ARG A 237 54.75 9.21 -1.40
CA ARG A 237 55.95 10.07 -1.41
C ARG A 237 56.77 9.96 -2.71
N PRO A 238 57.08 8.76 -3.26
CA PRO A 238 57.88 8.69 -4.48
C PRO A 238 57.15 9.27 -5.71
N TRP A 239 55.82 9.13 -5.79
CA TRP A 239 55.04 9.76 -6.85
C TRP A 239 55.02 11.29 -6.73
N LEU A 240 54.86 11.83 -5.52
CA LEU A 240 54.96 13.27 -5.26
C LEU A 240 56.33 13.82 -5.65
N TRP A 241 57.42 13.14 -5.26
CA TRP A 241 58.77 13.52 -5.68
C TRP A 241 58.96 13.48 -7.19
N ALA A 242 58.42 12.48 -7.88
CA ALA A 242 58.47 12.40 -9.34
C ALA A 242 57.72 13.57 -9.99
N MET A 243 56.54 13.92 -9.48
CA MET A 243 55.72 15.02 -10.00
C MET A 243 56.40 16.39 -9.78
N ILE A 244 56.94 16.63 -8.57
CA ILE A 244 57.69 17.85 -8.25
C ILE A 244 58.93 17.95 -9.15
N THR A 245 59.69 16.86 -9.30
CA THR A 245 60.88 16.82 -10.16
C THR A 245 60.52 17.10 -11.62
N GLY A 246 59.42 16.52 -12.12
CA GLY A 246 58.92 16.77 -13.47
C GLY A 246 58.51 18.23 -13.68
N MET A 247 57.82 18.84 -12.72
CA MET A 247 57.43 20.26 -12.79
C MET A 247 58.64 21.20 -12.74
N LEU A 248 59.63 20.89 -11.91
CA LEU A 248 60.90 21.63 -11.85
C LEU A 248 61.71 21.50 -13.15
N LEU A 249 61.76 20.30 -13.76
CA LEU A 249 62.40 20.07 -15.05
C LEU A 249 61.71 20.84 -16.19
N ALA A 250 60.38 20.85 -16.21
CA ALA A 250 59.61 21.63 -17.18
C ALA A 250 59.86 23.13 -17.00
N GLY A 251 59.83 23.63 -15.77
CA GLY A 251 60.14 25.02 -15.44
C GLY A 251 61.57 25.40 -15.85
N TRP A 252 62.54 24.53 -15.59
CA TRP A 252 63.93 24.72 -16.01
C TRP A 252 64.07 24.76 -17.54
N SER A 253 63.41 23.85 -18.25
CA SER A 253 63.39 23.82 -19.72
C SER A 253 62.85 25.13 -20.31
N ILE A 254 61.74 25.64 -19.76
CA ILE A 254 61.16 26.93 -20.15
C ILE A 254 62.15 28.07 -19.89
N LEU A 255 62.78 28.11 -18.72
CA LEU A 255 63.78 29.14 -18.38
C LEU A 255 65.00 29.09 -19.32
N VAL A 256 65.48 27.90 -19.68
CA VAL A 256 66.57 27.72 -20.63
C VAL A 256 66.17 28.20 -22.03
N LEU A 257 64.96 27.85 -22.49
CA LEU A 257 64.42 28.32 -23.78
C LEU A 257 64.29 29.84 -23.81
N VAL A 258 63.77 30.46 -22.74
CA VAL A 258 63.67 31.91 -22.62
C VAL A 258 65.07 32.56 -22.60
N TYR A 259 66.00 32.00 -21.82
CA TYR A 259 67.37 32.51 -21.76
C TYR A 259 68.08 32.46 -23.11
N TYR A 260 67.99 31.34 -23.83
CA TYR A 260 68.56 31.20 -25.16
C TYR A 260 67.84 32.07 -26.18
N SER A 261 66.51 32.21 -26.12
CA SER A 261 65.75 33.12 -26.99
C SER A 261 66.15 34.59 -26.81
N VAL A 262 66.40 35.02 -25.57
CA VAL A 262 66.87 36.38 -25.28
C VAL A 262 68.33 36.57 -25.69
N ARG A 263 69.17 35.54 -25.56
CA ARG A 263 70.59 35.59 -25.95
C ARG A 263 70.78 35.59 -27.47
N ASP A 264 69.97 34.83 -28.21
CA ASP A 264 70.01 34.76 -29.68
C ASP A 264 69.52 36.05 -30.36
N ARG A 265 68.81 36.92 -29.60
CA ARG A 265 68.38 38.25 -30.04
C ARG A 265 69.40 39.37 -29.77
N ARG A 266 70.60 39.07 -29.27
CA ARG A 266 71.71 40.03 -29.11
C ARG A 266 72.83 39.72 -30.08
#